data_AF-A0A918E8Y3-F1
#
_entry.id   AF-A0A918E8Y3-F1
#
_cell.length_a   1.000
_cell.length_b   1.000
_cell.length_c   1.000
_cell.angle_alpha   90.00
_cell.angle_beta   90.00
_cell.angle_gamma   90.00
#
_symmetry.space_group_name_H-M   'P 1'
#
loop_
_entity.id
_entity.type
_entity.pdbx_description
1 polymer ?
#
loop_
_entity_poly.entity_id
_entity_poly.type
_entity_poly.pdbx_seq_one_letter_code
_entity_poly.pdbx_strand_id
1 'polypeptide(L)'
;MHMVSRLPLGVQAEEAYVYGFQIAGEHAVWWGYDGDVWRVPLSGGEPEQLLPGRRLRVSSWPWAYDQYERSVVNVETGQEIEVAAADDLDHRLACGPAWCVGEDRQELWKVTQATVLRVDGSERTTVPGDALLMRPPIRDRLALLGVPTVDGDDSIPRTWGAGGLGHVAQIYDRCTHQSALLGSYALTKAEMPWGEIKIGAWTQNGPLVFWRTRDRLVVVDLARIGGSSCST
;
A
#
# COMPACT_ATOMS: atom_id res chain seq x y z
N MET A 1 10.52 -26.79 21.40
CA MET A 1 10.34 -25.52 20.66
C MET A 1 11.30 -25.55 19.49
N HIS A 2 10.82 -25.84 18.28
CA HIS A 2 11.65 -25.85 17.07
C HIS A 2 11.67 -24.42 16.53
N MET A 3 12.81 -23.76 16.68
CA MET A 3 13.01 -22.41 16.15
C MET A 3 13.17 -22.52 14.63
N VAL A 4 12.33 -21.83 13.86
CA VAL A 4 12.51 -21.68 12.42
C VAL A 4 13.76 -20.82 12.20
N SER A 5 14.85 -21.44 11.77
CA SER A 5 16.16 -20.78 11.65
C SER A 5 16.37 -20.09 10.29
N ARG A 6 15.54 -20.41 9.30
CA ARG A 6 15.52 -19.76 7.98
C ARG A 6 14.10 -19.66 7.45
N LEU A 7 13.67 -18.43 7.18
CA LEU A 7 12.50 -18.18 6.35
C LEU A 7 12.93 -18.38 4.88
N PRO A 8 12.21 -19.16 4.07
CA PRO A 8 12.39 -19.11 2.63
C PRO A 8 12.00 -17.71 2.14
N LEU A 9 12.89 -17.15 1.35
CA LEU A 9 12.79 -15.81 0.80
C LEU A 9 13.02 -15.94 -0.71
N GLY A 10 11.99 -16.39 -1.44
CA GLY A 10 11.94 -16.43 -2.92
C GLY A 10 13.13 -17.09 -3.64
N VAL A 11 13.14 -16.99 -4.97
CA VAL A 11 14.14 -17.66 -5.85
C VAL A 11 15.47 -16.87 -5.93
N GLN A 12 15.57 -15.70 -5.28
CA GLN A 12 16.78 -14.87 -5.23
C GLN A 12 17.19 -14.54 -3.79
N ALA A 13 17.59 -15.56 -3.04
CA ALA A 13 17.89 -15.47 -1.61
C ALA A 13 19.06 -14.53 -1.22
N GLU A 14 19.84 -13.99 -2.17
CA GLU A 14 20.91 -13.02 -1.87
C GLU A 14 20.38 -11.60 -1.59
N GLU A 15 19.15 -11.26 -2.00
CA GLU A 15 18.53 -9.94 -1.79
C GLU A 15 17.07 -10.01 -1.36
N ALA A 16 16.60 -11.16 -0.89
CA ALA A 16 15.17 -11.35 -0.68
C ALA A 16 14.69 -10.67 0.62
N TYR A 17 13.99 -9.54 0.47
CA TYR A 17 13.39 -8.79 1.57
C TYR A 17 11.98 -9.30 1.88
N VAL A 18 11.70 -9.52 3.17
CA VAL A 18 10.33 -9.66 3.66
C VAL A 18 9.64 -8.31 3.48
N TYR A 19 8.60 -8.28 2.63
CA TYR A 19 7.82 -7.06 2.40
C TYR A 19 6.77 -6.85 3.49
N GLY A 20 6.31 -7.93 4.10
CA GLY A 20 5.48 -7.89 5.29
C GLY A 20 5.27 -9.26 5.91
N PHE A 21 4.74 -9.24 7.14
CA PHE A 21 4.41 -10.44 7.90
C PHE A 21 3.20 -10.18 8.78
N GLN A 22 2.53 -11.26 9.19
CA GLN A 22 1.43 -11.22 10.14
C GLN A 22 1.36 -12.54 10.93
N ILE A 23 0.74 -12.50 12.11
CA ILE A 23 0.31 -13.69 12.82
C ILE A 23 -1.17 -13.93 12.48
N ALA A 24 -1.47 -15.08 11.88
CA ALA A 24 -2.79 -15.47 11.42
C ALA A 24 -3.20 -16.79 12.09
N GLY A 25 -3.98 -16.70 13.17
CA GLY A 25 -4.34 -17.86 13.99
C GLY A 25 -3.10 -18.55 14.55
N GLU A 26 -2.95 -19.83 14.26
CA GLU A 26 -1.81 -20.65 14.69
C GLU A 26 -0.60 -20.60 13.76
N HIS A 27 -0.58 -19.66 12.80
CA HIS A 27 0.49 -19.54 11.82
C HIS A 27 1.16 -18.16 11.84
N ALA A 28 2.45 -18.14 11.53
CA ALA A 28 3.12 -16.95 11.03
C ALA A 28 3.04 -16.97 9.50
N VAL A 29 2.66 -15.83 8.91
CA VAL A 29 2.55 -15.65 7.46
C VAL A 29 3.45 -14.49 7.04
N TRP A 30 4.12 -14.62 5.89
CA TRP A 30 4.95 -13.56 5.34
C TRP A 30 4.91 -13.58 3.83
N TRP A 31 5.27 -12.45 3.23
CA TRP A 31 5.34 -12.32 1.79
C TRP A 31 6.59 -11.54 1.38
N GLY A 32 7.18 -11.99 0.27
CA GLY A 32 8.36 -11.37 -0.32
C GLY A 32 7.99 -10.26 -1.30
N TYR A 33 9.01 -9.48 -1.70
CA TYR A 33 8.87 -8.50 -2.77
C TYR A 33 8.42 -9.13 -4.11
N ASP A 34 8.86 -10.37 -4.37
CA ASP A 34 8.54 -11.11 -5.59
C ASP A 34 7.08 -11.59 -5.66
N GLY A 35 6.33 -11.43 -4.57
CA GLY A 35 4.91 -11.79 -4.48
C GLY A 35 4.65 -13.22 -4.00
N ASP A 36 5.70 -13.97 -3.62
CA ASP A 36 5.51 -15.25 -2.95
C ASP A 36 4.94 -15.04 -1.55
N VAL A 37 3.93 -15.83 -1.20
CA VAL A 37 3.30 -15.85 0.12
C VAL A 37 3.59 -17.18 0.78
N TRP A 38 4.00 -17.13 2.04
CA TRP A 38 4.41 -18.30 2.80
C TRP A 38 3.72 -18.31 4.16
N ARG A 39 3.54 -19.52 4.71
CA ARG A 39 3.09 -19.72 6.09
C ARG A 39 3.90 -20.79 6.81
N VAL A 40 3.97 -20.70 8.12
CA VAL A 40 4.53 -21.74 8.99
C VAL A 40 3.74 -21.82 10.29
N PRO A 41 3.50 -23.02 10.85
CA PRO A 41 2.89 -23.14 12.17
C PRO A 41 3.75 -22.44 13.24
N LEU A 42 3.10 -21.78 14.21
CA LEU A 42 3.80 -21.14 15.33
C LEU A 42 4.48 -22.17 16.26
N SER A 43 4.04 -23.42 16.24
CA SER A 43 4.71 -24.55 16.89
C SER A 43 6.06 -24.92 16.24
N GLY A 44 6.34 -24.36 15.05
CA GLY A 44 7.49 -24.69 14.20
C GLY A 44 7.16 -25.77 13.17
N GLY A 45 8.01 -25.89 12.16
CA GLY A 45 7.84 -26.85 11.06
C GLY A 45 8.44 -26.33 9.76
N GLU A 46 8.20 -27.06 8.66
CA GLU A 46 8.56 -26.63 7.32
C GLU A 46 7.59 -25.55 6.83
N PRO A 47 8.10 -24.42 6.32
CA PRO A 47 7.30 -23.42 5.61
C PRO A 47 6.57 -24.00 4.39
N GLU A 48 5.32 -23.58 4.21
CA GLU A 48 4.48 -23.89 3.06
C GLU A 48 4.29 -22.64 2.20
N GLN A 49 4.52 -22.75 0.90
CA GLN A 49 4.18 -21.70 -0.05
C GLN A 49 2.69 -21.75 -0.39
N LEU A 50 2.02 -20.61 -0.32
CA LEU A 50 0.61 -20.46 -0.67
C LEU A 50 0.50 -19.97 -2.12
N LEU A 51 -0.33 -20.66 -2.92
CA LEU A 51 -0.58 -20.35 -4.33
C LEU A 51 0.70 -20.19 -5.16
N PRO A 52 1.55 -21.23 -5.25
CA PRO A 52 2.85 -21.15 -5.93
C PRO A 52 2.72 -20.75 -7.40
N GLY A 53 3.65 -19.92 -7.87
CA GLY A 53 3.68 -19.42 -9.25
C GLY A 53 2.88 -18.14 -9.50
N ARG A 54 2.08 -17.69 -8.52
CA ARG A 54 1.41 -16.38 -8.57
C ARG A 54 2.28 -15.29 -7.93
N ARG A 55 2.21 -14.07 -8.46
CA ARG A 55 2.90 -12.89 -7.92
C ARG A 55 1.90 -12.03 -7.14
N LEU A 56 1.68 -12.40 -5.89
CA LEU A 56 0.62 -11.83 -5.06
C LEU A 56 1.14 -10.71 -4.18
N ARG A 57 0.49 -9.55 -4.22
CA ARG A 57 0.72 -8.47 -3.26
C ARG A 57 -0.30 -8.59 -2.14
N VAL A 58 0.09 -9.18 -1.01
CA VAL A 58 -0.77 -9.22 0.18
C VAL A 58 -1.12 -7.79 0.57
N SER A 59 -2.42 -7.52 0.70
CA SER A 59 -2.95 -6.20 1.04
C SER A 59 -3.52 -6.18 2.44
N SER A 60 -4.28 -7.21 2.81
CA SER A 60 -4.71 -7.47 4.18
C SER A 60 -5.02 -8.95 4.32
N TRP A 61 -4.34 -9.67 5.21
CA TRP A 61 -4.61 -11.11 5.37
C TRP A 61 -6.11 -11.41 5.57
N PRO A 62 -6.68 -12.40 4.86
CA PRO A 62 -6.06 -13.34 3.92
C PRO A 62 -6.08 -12.89 2.44
N TRP A 63 -6.34 -11.63 2.15
CA TRP A 63 -6.47 -11.10 0.80
C TRP A 63 -5.17 -10.56 0.22
N ALA A 64 -4.95 -10.86 -1.06
CA ALA A 64 -3.86 -10.37 -1.86
C ALA A 64 -4.34 -9.93 -3.25
N TYR A 65 -3.66 -8.95 -3.83
CA TYR A 65 -3.90 -8.49 -5.19
C TYR A 65 -2.93 -9.17 -6.16
N ASP A 66 -3.47 -9.81 -7.20
CA ASP A 66 -2.73 -10.28 -8.35
C ASP A 66 -2.75 -9.19 -9.45
N GLN A 67 -1.63 -8.52 -9.61
CA GLN A 67 -1.51 -7.42 -10.59
C GLN A 67 -1.54 -7.89 -12.05
N TYR A 68 -1.24 -9.17 -12.32
CA TYR A 68 -1.19 -9.72 -13.66
C TYR A 68 -2.58 -10.17 -14.11
N GLU A 69 -3.27 -10.89 -13.24
CA GLU A 69 -4.65 -11.34 -13.46
C GLU A 69 -5.69 -10.25 -13.12
N ARG A 70 -5.25 -9.11 -12.57
CA ARG A 70 -6.09 -8.00 -12.11
C ARG A 70 -7.23 -8.46 -11.20
N SER A 71 -6.88 -9.27 -10.21
CA SER A 71 -7.85 -9.89 -9.31
C SER A 71 -7.43 -9.79 -7.85
N VAL A 72 -8.42 -9.85 -6.96
CA VAL A 72 -8.23 -9.94 -5.51
C VAL A 72 -8.52 -11.38 -5.08
N VAL A 73 -7.55 -12.01 -4.44
CA VAL A 73 -7.55 -13.44 -4.11
C VAL A 73 -7.48 -13.62 -2.60
N ASN A 74 -8.35 -14.44 -2.04
CA ASN A 74 -8.23 -14.95 -0.69
C ASN A 74 -7.24 -16.13 -0.73
N VAL A 75 -6.06 -15.94 -0.14
CA VAL A 75 -4.98 -16.93 -0.23
C VAL A 75 -5.23 -18.19 0.60
N GLU A 76 -6.17 -18.15 1.54
CA GLU A 76 -6.56 -19.32 2.35
C GLU A 76 -7.60 -20.19 1.64
N THR A 77 -8.56 -19.55 0.96
CA THR A 77 -9.71 -20.27 0.35
C THR A 77 -9.58 -20.45 -1.16
N GLY A 78 -8.68 -19.70 -1.82
CA GLY A 78 -8.60 -19.62 -3.27
C GLY A 78 -9.74 -18.85 -3.93
N GLN A 79 -10.62 -18.21 -3.14
CA GLN A 79 -11.67 -17.34 -3.68
C GLN A 79 -11.05 -16.17 -4.44
N GLU A 80 -11.57 -15.87 -5.63
CA GLU A 80 -11.04 -14.83 -6.51
C GLU A 80 -12.15 -13.87 -6.95
N ILE A 81 -11.83 -12.58 -6.99
CA ILE A 81 -12.69 -11.50 -7.43
C ILE A 81 -11.92 -10.71 -8.49
N GLU A 82 -12.41 -10.75 -9.73
CA GLU A 82 -11.86 -9.90 -10.80
C GLU A 82 -12.14 -8.43 -10.48
N VAL A 83 -11.15 -7.56 -10.69
CA VAL A 83 -11.31 -6.13 -10.47
C VAL A 83 -11.94 -5.49 -11.71
N ALA A 84 -13.21 -5.13 -11.59
CA ALA A 84 -13.96 -4.51 -12.67
C ALA A 84 -13.58 -3.03 -12.86
N ALA A 85 -13.87 -2.50 -14.06
CA ALA A 85 -13.76 -1.07 -14.39
C ALA A 85 -12.37 -0.44 -14.15
N ALA A 86 -11.31 -1.21 -14.39
CA ALA A 86 -9.91 -0.78 -14.25
C ALA A 86 -9.17 -0.63 -15.59
N ASP A 87 -9.85 -0.74 -16.73
CA ASP A 87 -9.22 -0.73 -18.06
C ASP A 87 -8.55 0.59 -18.43
N ASP A 88 -9.04 1.69 -17.87
CA ASP A 88 -8.52 3.04 -18.07
C ASP A 88 -7.42 3.42 -17.06
N LEU A 89 -7.14 2.57 -16.09
CA LEU A 89 -6.06 2.72 -15.13
C LEU A 89 -4.80 2.05 -15.68
N ASP A 90 -3.69 2.77 -15.78
CA ASP A 90 -2.47 2.44 -16.54
C ASP A 90 -1.64 1.28 -15.92
N HIS A 91 -2.26 0.14 -15.65
CA HIS A 91 -1.72 -1.01 -14.91
C HIS A 91 -1.18 -0.68 -13.51
N ARG A 92 -1.43 0.56 -13.06
CA ARG A 92 -1.11 1.08 -11.74
C ARG A 92 -2.36 0.96 -10.90
N LEU A 93 -2.57 -0.23 -10.36
CA LEU A 93 -3.64 -0.50 -9.41
C LEU A 93 -3.08 -1.22 -8.18
N ALA A 94 -3.63 -0.90 -7.01
CA ALA A 94 -3.37 -1.61 -5.78
C ALA A 94 -4.68 -1.82 -5.03
N CYS A 95 -5.02 -3.07 -4.74
CA CYS A 95 -6.32 -3.44 -4.20
C CYS A 95 -6.21 -4.06 -2.80
N GLY A 96 -7.07 -3.58 -1.91
CA GLY A 96 -7.52 -4.30 -0.73
C GLY A 96 -8.61 -5.31 -1.08
N PRO A 97 -9.20 -5.98 -0.07
CA PRO A 97 -10.31 -6.91 -0.25
C PRO A 97 -11.50 -6.32 -1.02
N ALA A 98 -11.83 -5.06 -0.78
CA ALA A 98 -13.05 -4.45 -1.33
C ALA A 98 -12.79 -3.19 -2.17
N TRP A 99 -11.65 -2.54 -1.97
CA TRP A 99 -11.36 -1.26 -2.61
C TRP A 99 -9.96 -1.21 -3.20
N CYS A 100 -9.84 -0.50 -4.30
CA CYS A 100 -8.59 -0.28 -5.02
C CYS A 100 -8.27 1.20 -5.10
N VAL A 101 -6.97 1.50 -5.18
CA VAL A 101 -6.45 2.80 -5.59
C VAL A 101 -5.63 2.61 -6.85
N GLY A 102 -5.90 3.42 -7.86
CA GLY A 102 -5.13 3.46 -9.09
C GLY A 102 -4.79 4.87 -9.52
N GLU A 103 -3.88 4.97 -10.47
CA GLU A 103 -3.53 6.25 -11.10
C GLU A 103 -4.23 6.32 -12.46
N ASP A 104 -4.91 7.45 -12.71
CA ASP A 104 -5.49 7.72 -14.04
C ASP A 104 -4.35 7.95 -15.04
N ARG A 105 -4.63 7.74 -16.34
CA ARG A 105 -3.65 8.04 -17.38
C ARG A 105 -3.27 9.51 -17.31
N GLN A 106 -2.01 9.75 -16.93
CA GLN A 106 -1.55 11.10 -16.68
C GLN A 106 -1.40 11.87 -17.99
N GLU A 107 -2.09 13.01 -18.08
CA GLU A 107 -1.90 13.97 -19.15
C GLU A 107 -0.93 15.07 -18.69
N LEU A 108 -0.03 15.45 -19.59
CA LEU A 108 0.85 16.60 -19.35
C LEU A 108 0.00 17.86 -19.14
N TRP A 109 0.47 18.72 -18.25
CA TRP A 109 -0.13 20.00 -17.87
C TRP A 109 -1.49 19.89 -17.18
N LYS A 110 -1.87 18.69 -16.74
CA LYS A 110 -3.01 18.47 -15.84
C LYS A 110 -2.55 18.13 -14.42
N VAL A 111 -3.42 18.44 -13.46
CA VAL A 111 -3.25 18.04 -12.06
C VAL A 111 -3.31 16.51 -11.99
N THR A 112 -2.42 15.89 -11.20
CA THR A 112 -2.43 14.46 -10.93
C THR A 112 -3.76 14.03 -10.33
N GLN A 113 -4.24 12.87 -10.76
CA GLN A 113 -5.48 12.29 -10.31
C GLN A 113 -5.28 10.81 -9.98
N ALA A 114 -5.80 10.42 -8.84
CA ALA A 114 -5.90 9.04 -8.41
C ALA A 114 -7.37 8.63 -8.45
N THR A 115 -7.64 7.41 -8.87
CA THR A 115 -8.98 6.81 -8.80
C THR A 115 -9.04 5.90 -7.58
N VAL A 116 -10.06 6.07 -6.76
CA VAL A 116 -10.48 5.11 -5.73
C VAL A 116 -11.73 4.41 -6.23
N LEU A 117 -11.69 3.09 -6.34
CA LEU A 117 -12.80 2.30 -6.89
C LEU A 117 -13.06 1.03 -6.09
N ARG A 118 -14.30 0.58 -6.08
CA ARG A 118 -14.68 -0.71 -5.50
C ARG A 118 -14.28 -1.84 -6.45
N VAL A 119 -13.89 -2.99 -5.91
CA VAL A 119 -13.40 -4.13 -6.72
C VAL A 119 -14.42 -4.61 -7.75
N ASP A 120 -15.73 -4.47 -7.49
CA ASP A 120 -16.79 -4.84 -8.43
C ASP A 120 -17.22 -3.70 -9.35
N GLY A 121 -16.53 -2.56 -9.32
CA GLY A 121 -16.81 -1.40 -10.18
C GLY A 121 -18.09 -0.64 -9.85
N SER A 122 -18.85 -1.02 -8.81
CA SER A 122 -20.11 -0.36 -8.46
C SER A 122 -19.93 1.05 -7.89
N GLU A 123 -18.75 1.38 -7.38
CA GLU A 123 -18.41 2.70 -6.88
C GLU A 123 -17.03 3.14 -7.39
N ARG A 124 -16.93 4.42 -7.75
CA ARG A 124 -15.70 5.04 -8.27
C ARG A 124 -15.65 6.53 -7.92
N THR A 125 -14.49 7.02 -7.54
CA THR A 125 -14.24 8.45 -7.27
C THR A 125 -12.83 8.83 -7.70
N THR A 126 -12.71 9.94 -8.42
CA THR A 126 -11.42 10.56 -8.74
C THR A 126 -11.06 11.58 -7.65
N VAL A 127 -9.84 11.50 -7.16
CA VAL A 127 -9.30 12.35 -6.09
C VAL A 127 -8.03 13.04 -6.62
N PRO A 128 -7.89 14.37 -6.45
CA PRO A 128 -6.65 15.05 -6.79
C PRO A 128 -5.46 14.44 -6.02
N GLY A 129 -4.35 14.17 -6.69
CA GLY A 129 -3.18 13.49 -6.12
C GLY A 129 -2.74 12.28 -6.96
N ASP A 130 -1.61 11.68 -6.63
CA ASP A 130 -1.13 10.43 -7.23
C ASP A 130 -1.32 9.22 -6.29
N ALA A 131 -1.42 8.02 -6.84
CA ALA A 131 -1.51 6.78 -6.07
C ALA A 131 -0.15 6.42 -5.42
N LEU A 132 0.16 7.08 -4.30
CA LEU A 132 1.48 7.02 -3.67
C LEU A 132 1.90 5.58 -3.35
N LEU A 133 3.08 5.18 -3.86
CA LEU A 133 3.68 3.85 -3.70
C LEU A 133 2.80 2.68 -4.15
N MET A 134 1.73 2.92 -4.92
CA MET A 134 0.79 1.90 -5.37
C MET A 134 0.32 1.01 -4.22
N ARG A 135 -0.29 1.63 -3.22
CA ARG A 135 -0.71 0.96 -1.98
C ARG A 135 -2.23 0.79 -1.95
N PRO A 136 -2.73 -0.36 -1.46
CA PRO A 136 -4.15 -0.56 -1.27
C PRO A 136 -4.68 0.38 -0.18
N PRO A 137 -5.99 0.68 -0.16
CA PRO A 137 -6.59 1.44 0.93
C PRO A 137 -6.35 0.78 2.29
N ILE A 138 -5.88 1.57 3.25
CA ILE A 138 -5.69 1.13 4.63
C ILE A 138 -7.07 0.85 5.23
N ARG A 139 -7.22 -0.37 5.76
CA ARG A 139 -8.50 -0.89 6.31
C ARG A 139 -9.67 -0.77 5.31
N ASP A 140 -9.39 -0.93 4.01
CA ASP A 140 -10.35 -0.80 2.91
C ASP A 140 -11.05 0.57 2.84
N ARG A 141 -10.53 1.62 3.50
CA ARG A 141 -11.20 2.91 3.65
C ARG A 141 -10.33 4.10 3.29
N LEU A 142 -9.10 4.11 3.81
CA LEU A 142 -8.24 5.28 3.79
C LEU A 142 -7.20 5.11 2.69
N ALA A 143 -7.28 5.90 1.64
CA ALA A 143 -6.28 5.91 0.58
C ALA A 143 -5.13 6.84 0.98
N LEU A 144 -3.89 6.34 0.88
CA LEU A 144 -2.70 7.20 0.97
C LEU A 144 -2.31 7.63 -0.43
N LEU A 145 -2.34 8.93 -0.67
CA LEU A 145 -2.08 9.53 -1.97
C LEU A 145 -0.91 10.52 -1.84
N GLY A 146 -0.27 10.86 -2.94
CA GLY A 146 0.63 12.00 -2.99
C GLY A 146 -0.17 13.28 -3.16
N VAL A 147 0.47 14.42 -2.88
CA VAL A 147 -0.18 15.71 -3.08
C VAL A 147 -0.43 15.98 -4.57
N PRO A 148 -1.49 16.71 -4.93
CA PRO A 148 -1.76 17.06 -6.32
C PRO A 148 -0.61 17.88 -6.93
N THR A 149 -0.09 17.46 -8.07
CA THR A 149 0.98 18.14 -8.83
C THR A 149 0.56 18.30 -10.28
N VAL A 150 1.04 19.33 -10.97
CA VAL A 150 0.86 19.46 -12.42
C VAL A 150 2.09 18.89 -13.12
N ASP A 151 1.83 18.02 -14.08
CA ASP A 151 2.87 17.34 -14.81
C ASP A 151 3.41 18.15 -15.98
N GLY A 152 4.71 18.09 -16.27
CA GLY A 152 5.33 18.84 -17.37
C GLY A 152 5.78 20.26 -16.99
N ASP A 153 5.39 20.76 -15.83
CA ASP A 153 6.01 21.97 -15.28
C ASP A 153 7.40 21.63 -14.73
N ASP A 154 8.45 22.09 -15.42
CA ASP A 154 9.85 21.96 -15.01
C ASP A 154 10.11 22.58 -13.61
N SER A 155 9.14 23.31 -13.04
CA SER A 155 9.22 23.92 -11.72
C SER A 155 9.09 22.94 -10.54
N ILE A 156 8.51 21.74 -10.74
CA ILE A 156 8.37 20.72 -9.69
C ILE A 156 9.00 19.40 -10.15
N PRO A 157 10.30 19.17 -9.85
CA PRO A 157 10.95 17.92 -10.19
C PRO A 157 10.24 16.74 -9.51
N ARG A 158 9.67 15.81 -10.31
CA ARG A 158 9.29 14.46 -9.86
C ARG A 158 10.53 13.62 -9.60
N THR A 159 11.36 14.05 -8.65
CA THR A 159 12.47 13.23 -8.21
C THR A 159 11.96 12.26 -7.16
N TRP A 160 11.90 10.98 -7.54
CA TRP A 160 11.81 9.82 -6.65
C TRP A 160 13.09 9.67 -5.81
N GLY A 161 13.47 10.77 -5.14
CA GLY A 161 14.71 10.95 -4.39
C GLY A 161 15.02 12.42 -4.11
N ALA A 162 15.15 12.78 -2.82
CA ALA A 162 15.92 13.90 -2.25
C ALA A 162 15.89 15.32 -2.89
N GLY A 163 14.99 15.66 -3.82
CA GLY A 163 14.97 16.99 -4.47
C GLY A 163 13.59 17.55 -4.82
N GLY A 164 12.53 16.74 -4.85
CA GLY A 164 11.15 17.19 -5.01
C GLY A 164 10.56 17.67 -3.68
N LEU A 165 9.35 18.23 -3.71
CA LEU A 165 8.55 18.48 -2.49
C LEU A 165 8.58 17.19 -1.65
N GLY A 166 9.40 17.17 -0.59
CA GLY A 166 9.67 15.94 0.17
C GLY A 166 8.35 15.29 0.57
N HIS A 167 8.24 13.96 0.42
CA HIS A 167 7.01 13.14 0.50
C HIS A 167 5.87 13.73 1.34
N VAL A 168 5.15 14.72 0.80
CA VAL A 168 3.90 15.18 1.38
C VAL A 168 2.88 14.19 0.87
N ALA A 169 2.34 13.41 1.78
CA ALA A 169 1.24 12.53 1.48
C ALA A 169 -0.06 13.23 1.84
N GLN A 170 -1.17 12.73 1.32
CA GLN A 170 -2.49 13.05 1.83
C GLN A 170 -3.20 11.74 2.13
N ILE A 171 -4.02 11.76 3.17
CA ILE A 171 -4.95 10.68 3.47
C ILE A 171 -6.32 11.09 2.96
N TYR A 172 -6.89 10.28 2.09
CA TYR A 172 -8.26 10.43 1.61
C TYR A 172 -9.15 9.40 2.30
N ASP A 173 -10.23 9.86 2.92
CA ASP A 173 -11.26 9.03 3.52
C ASP A 173 -12.44 8.89 2.56
N ARG A 174 -12.60 7.71 1.96
CA ARG A 174 -13.69 7.47 1.01
C ARG A 174 -15.08 7.56 1.64
N CYS A 175 -15.22 7.42 2.96
CA CYS A 175 -16.54 7.51 3.60
C CYS A 175 -17.05 8.94 3.72
N THR A 176 -16.13 9.88 3.94
CA THR A 176 -16.46 11.29 4.13
C THR A 176 -16.15 12.13 2.90
N HIS A 177 -15.45 11.55 1.92
CA HIS A 177 -14.88 12.22 0.76
C HIS A 177 -13.96 13.39 1.16
N GLN A 178 -13.31 13.28 2.31
CA GLN A 178 -12.41 14.30 2.84
C GLN A 178 -10.96 13.86 2.68
N SER A 179 -10.10 14.82 2.37
CA SER A 179 -8.66 14.64 2.36
C SER A 179 -8.00 15.46 3.46
N ALA A 180 -6.95 14.91 4.06
CA ALA A 180 -6.07 15.64 4.98
C ALA A 180 -4.62 15.47 4.55
N LEU A 181 -3.84 16.56 4.61
CA LEU A 181 -2.41 16.51 4.34
C LEU A 181 -1.66 15.84 5.50
N LEU A 182 -0.73 14.97 5.16
CA LEU A 182 0.19 14.28 6.05
C LEU A 182 1.63 14.73 5.73
N GLY A 183 2.30 15.33 6.71
CA GLY A 183 3.69 15.79 6.57
C GLY A 183 3.87 17.30 6.74
N SER A 184 5.13 17.74 6.90
CA SER A 184 5.50 19.15 6.84
C SER A 184 6.01 19.50 5.45
N TYR A 185 5.78 20.74 5.01
CA TYR A 185 6.41 21.30 3.81
C TYR A 185 7.93 21.04 3.82
N ALA A 186 8.43 20.67 2.63
CA ALA A 186 9.78 20.25 2.29
C ALA A 186 10.89 20.73 3.25
N LEU A 187 11.59 19.77 3.87
CA LEU A 187 12.97 20.01 4.30
C LEU A 187 13.88 19.84 3.08
N THR A 188 14.83 20.75 2.91
CA THR A 188 15.81 20.66 1.82
C THR A 188 16.73 19.45 2.02
N LYS A 189 17.37 18.94 0.96
CA LYS A 189 18.36 17.83 1.03
C LYS A 189 19.46 18.04 2.08
N ALA A 190 19.80 19.30 2.35
CA ALA A 190 20.80 19.68 3.36
C ALA A 190 20.32 19.49 4.80
N GLU A 191 19.01 19.39 5.01
CA GLU A 191 18.36 19.30 6.33
C GLU A 191 17.97 17.85 6.70
N MET A 192 18.21 16.86 5.83
CA MET A 192 17.85 15.46 6.06
C MET A 192 19.10 14.55 6.12
N PRO A 193 19.59 14.16 7.32
CA PRO A 193 20.68 13.20 7.45
C PRO A 193 20.28 11.81 6.93
N TRP A 194 21.23 11.10 6.32
CA TRP A 194 21.06 9.73 5.86
C TRP A 194 20.75 8.82 7.05
N GLY A 195 19.54 8.22 7.08
CA GLY A 195 19.11 7.31 8.15
C GLY A 195 17.73 7.61 8.74
N GLU A 196 17.04 8.68 8.30
CA GLU A 196 15.69 8.98 8.77
C GLU A 196 14.61 8.15 8.04
N ILE A 197 13.52 7.84 8.74
CA ILE A 197 12.34 7.14 8.20
C ILE A 197 11.68 8.09 7.18
N LYS A 198 11.95 7.85 5.90
CA LYS A 198 11.62 8.73 4.76
C LYS A 198 10.12 8.82 4.45
N ILE A 199 9.38 7.78 4.80
CA ILE A 199 7.95 7.62 4.56
C ILE A 199 7.44 6.82 5.76
N GLY A 200 6.30 7.21 6.30
CA GLY A 200 5.76 6.55 7.47
C GLY A 200 5.71 5.04 7.32
N ALA A 201 6.36 4.33 8.23
CA ALA A 201 6.15 2.90 8.30
C ALA A 201 4.72 2.71 8.82
N TRP A 202 3.88 2.08 8.02
CA TRP A 202 2.64 1.51 8.49
C TRP A 202 2.75 0.01 8.28
N THR A 203 2.15 -0.78 9.16
CA THR A 203 1.85 -2.17 8.83
C THR A 203 0.48 -2.17 8.15
N GLN A 204 0.29 -2.92 7.08
CA GLN A 204 -0.94 -2.87 6.27
C GLN A 204 -2.24 -3.04 7.08
N ASN A 205 -2.14 -3.71 8.23
CA ASN A 205 -3.22 -3.90 9.21
C ASN A 205 -3.02 -3.12 10.53
N GLY A 206 -1.96 -2.33 10.64
CA GLY A 206 -1.64 -1.52 11.79
C GLY A 206 -2.47 -0.23 11.79
N PRO A 207 -2.98 0.19 12.95
CA PRO A 207 -3.74 1.42 13.04
C PRO A 207 -2.84 2.66 13.04
N LEU A 208 -1.53 2.52 13.10
CA LEU A 208 -0.64 3.67 13.25
C LEU A 208 -0.04 4.07 11.91
N VAL A 209 -0.28 5.32 11.52
CA VAL A 209 0.51 6.02 10.51
C VAL A 209 1.40 7.00 11.25
N PHE A 210 2.71 6.87 11.12
CA PHE A 210 3.63 7.80 11.77
C PHE A 210 4.58 8.41 10.77
N TRP A 211 5.00 9.64 10.98
CA TRP A 211 6.03 10.27 10.17
C TRP A 211 6.86 11.20 11.04
N ARG A 212 8.10 11.43 10.64
CA ARG A 212 8.97 12.36 11.33
C ARG A 212 8.91 13.72 10.62
N THR A 213 8.56 14.76 11.38
CA THR A 213 8.84 16.15 11.01
C THR A 213 10.19 16.56 11.62
N ARG A 214 10.73 17.72 11.24
CA ARG A 214 12.09 18.21 11.61
C ARG A 214 12.55 17.85 13.03
N ASP A 215 11.69 18.04 14.02
CA ASP A 215 11.96 17.84 15.44
C ASP A 215 10.99 16.87 16.14
N ARG A 216 10.01 16.26 15.43
CA ARG A 216 8.92 15.50 16.07
C ARG A 216 8.58 14.24 15.30
N LEU A 217 8.19 13.20 16.04
CA LEU A 217 7.47 12.07 15.48
C LEU A 217 5.97 12.33 15.64
N VAL A 218 5.26 12.41 14.53
CA VAL A 218 3.79 12.42 14.54
C VAL A 218 3.31 10.99 14.38
N VAL A 219 2.35 10.60 15.21
CA VAL A 219 1.69 9.29 15.14
C VAL A 219 0.19 9.54 15.09
N VAL A 220 -0.45 9.07 14.02
CA VAL A 220 -1.89 9.07 13.85
C VAL A 220 -2.39 7.67 14.11
N ASP A 221 -3.27 7.54 15.11
CA ASP A 221 -3.97 6.31 15.43
C ASP A 221 -5.30 6.23 14.67
N LEU A 222 -5.26 5.59 13.51
CA LEU A 222 -6.40 5.28 12.65
C LEU A 222 -7.41 4.33 13.32
N ALA A 223 -7.09 3.66 14.44
CA ALA A 223 -8.10 2.89 15.17
C ALA A 223 -9.17 3.80 15.79
N ARG A 224 -8.84 5.07 16.02
CA ARG A 224 -9.75 6.08 16.58
C ARG A 224 -10.67 6.71 15.53
N ILE A 225 -10.36 6.52 14.25
CA ILE A 225 -11.28 6.84 13.17
C ILE A 225 -12.27 5.66 13.14
N GLY A 226 -13.56 5.95 13.35
CA GLY A 226 -14.63 4.93 13.50
C GLY A 226 -14.65 3.89 12.37
N GLY A 227 -15.39 2.80 12.54
CA GLY A 227 -15.40 1.54 11.75
C GLY A 227 -14.82 1.49 10.32
N SER A 228 -14.31 0.30 9.93
CA SER A 228 -13.79 0.01 8.58
C SER A 228 -14.83 0.14 7.47
N SER A 229 -16.12 0.02 7.80
CA SER A 229 -17.24 0.29 6.89
C SER A 229 -17.74 1.72 7.05
N CYS A 230 -18.12 2.34 5.93
CA CYS A 230 -18.92 3.56 6.00
C CYS A 230 -20.25 3.18 6.63
N SER A 231 -20.54 3.73 7.80
CA SER A 231 -21.88 3.68 8.36
C SER A 231 -22.81 4.40 7.41
N THR A 232 -23.67 3.64 6.74
CA THR A 232 -24.82 4.12 5.95
C THR A 232 -25.79 4.90 6.83
#